data_AF-A0A8S0WXL3-F1
#
_entry.id   AF-A0A8S0WXL3-F1
#
_cell.length_a   1.000
_cell.length_b   1.000
_cell.length_c   1.000
_cell.angle_alpha   90.00
_cell.angle_beta   90.00
_cell.angle_gamma   90.00
#
_symmetry.space_group_name_H-M   'P 1'
#
loop_
_entity.id
_entity.type
_entity.pdbx_description
1 polymer ?
#
loop_
_entity_poly.entity_id
_entity_poly.type
_entity_poly.pdbx_seq_one_letter_code
_entity_poly.pdbx_strand_id
1 'polypeptide(L)'
;MFDLQQSAGVSLAAEFCGIKLQSPFVLSSGPLSYAAEGLIRAHRAGAGAVVTKTIRLRAAVNPVHHISAVDRDSLINCEKWADSKPDLWFEREIPMAKEAGVVVIASVGHTREEAARLVKGCAEAGADAIELVSYREDVLLPMLKAVKDLVSLPVICKLSGNWRDPVGIALKCLEEGADAISAIDSLGPALKIDIAHARPAMFSRDGYGWLSGAAMRPLALRINAEIARKGCDNLMGIGGVTKAEDAVEYMMVGAKVVGFHSIALLKGVDYIAKLCRDTAILLAQLGYGSLQEVIGAALPNFPQEERLGRLEFHLGPGCTNCRRCVTVCPYQARTLEFPVMKVDQDLCRSCGLCLSVCPSGALLATLAD
;
A
#
# COMPACT_ATOMS: atom_id res chain seq x y z
N MET A 1 17.88 -17.75 4.36
CA MET A 1 18.08 -16.31 4.11
C MET A 1 17.78 -16.11 2.63
N PHE A 2 16.79 -15.30 2.27
CA PHE A 2 16.44 -15.07 0.86
C PHE A 2 17.58 -14.27 0.23
N ASP A 3 18.32 -14.87 -0.70
CA ASP A 3 19.44 -14.22 -1.38
C ASP A 3 18.91 -13.35 -2.53
N LEU A 4 18.70 -12.06 -2.22
CA LEU A 4 18.31 -11.05 -3.21
C LEU A 4 19.34 -10.89 -4.33
N GLN A 5 20.61 -11.22 -4.09
CA GLN A 5 21.70 -11.06 -5.07
C GLN A 5 21.69 -12.14 -6.16
N GLN A 6 20.94 -13.22 -6.00
CA GLN A 6 20.77 -14.26 -7.03
C GLN A 6 19.54 -14.06 -7.92
N SER A 7 18.81 -12.95 -7.78
CA SER A 7 17.68 -12.66 -8.66
C SER A 7 18.16 -12.09 -10.00
N ALA A 8 17.67 -12.66 -11.11
CA ALA A 8 17.96 -12.21 -12.47
C ALA A 8 17.24 -10.87 -12.81
N GLY A 9 17.50 -9.81 -12.05
CA GLY A 9 16.80 -8.53 -12.18
C GLY A 9 17.49 -7.36 -11.48
N VAL A 10 16.75 -6.24 -11.36
CA VAL A 10 17.21 -5.00 -10.73
C VAL A 10 17.42 -5.19 -9.23
N SER A 11 18.50 -4.63 -8.68
CA SER A 11 18.72 -4.59 -7.22
C SER A 11 17.56 -3.90 -6.52
N LEU A 12 17.02 -4.55 -5.49
CA LEU A 12 15.93 -4.00 -4.67
C LEU A 12 16.41 -3.32 -3.38
N ALA A 13 17.72 -3.18 -3.16
CA ALA A 13 18.21 -2.45 -2.00
C ALA A 13 17.65 -1.01 -2.01
N ALA A 14 17.04 -0.59 -0.90
CA ALA A 14 16.36 0.68 -0.77
C ALA A 14 16.89 1.48 0.42
N GLU A 15 16.54 2.76 0.48
CA GLU A 15 16.83 3.61 1.63
C GLU A 15 15.57 4.41 2.00
N PHE A 16 15.23 4.45 3.28
CA PHE A 16 14.08 5.17 3.80
C PHE A 16 14.45 5.87 5.10
N CYS A 17 14.26 7.19 5.17
CA CYS A 17 14.71 8.01 6.30
C CYS A 17 16.21 7.82 6.67
N GLY A 18 17.07 7.59 5.68
CA GLY A 18 18.50 7.31 5.89
C GLY A 18 18.81 5.87 6.34
N ILE A 19 17.79 5.01 6.48
CA ILE A 19 17.94 3.62 6.92
C ILE A 19 18.03 2.74 5.67
N LYS A 20 19.10 1.94 5.58
CA LYS A 20 19.30 0.97 4.48
C LYS A 20 18.40 -0.25 4.68
N LEU A 21 17.72 -0.64 3.61
CA LEU A 21 16.77 -1.74 3.59
C LEU A 21 17.18 -2.79 2.55
N GLN A 22 16.95 -4.08 2.83
CA GLN A 22 17.22 -5.16 1.88
C GLN A 22 16.27 -5.14 0.66
N SER A 23 15.08 -4.58 0.81
CA SER A 23 14.09 -4.43 -0.25
C SER A 23 13.26 -3.16 -0.01
N PRO A 24 12.49 -2.64 -1.01
CA PRO A 24 11.59 -1.52 -0.77
C PRO A 24 10.30 -1.95 -0.06
N PHE A 25 10.13 -3.23 0.25
CA PHE A 25 8.89 -3.79 0.76
C PHE A 25 8.83 -3.71 2.28
N VAL A 26 7.84 -3.00 2.81
CA VAL A 26 7.64 -2.85 4.26
C VAL A 26 6.40 -3.63 4.68
N LEU A 27 6.54 -4.56 5.63
CA LEU A 27 5.35 -5.17 6.24
C LEU A 27 4.69 -4.12 7.13
N SER A 28 3.53 -3.61 6.72
CA SER A 28 2.78 -2.59 7.47
C SER A 28 2.22 -3.16 8.78
N SER A 29 1.88 -2.29 9.73
CA SER A 29 1.33 -2.69 11.04
C SER A 29 0.05 -3.51 10.88
N GLY A 30 -0.02 -4.70 11.48
CA GLY A 30 -1.18 -5.59 11.41
C GLY A 30 -0.94 -6.96 12.06
N PRO A 31 -1.86 -7.93 11.90
CA PRO A 31 -1.77 -9.22 12.60
C PRO A 31 -0.48 -10.02 12.34
N LEU A 32 0.18 -9.86 11.19
CA LEU A 32 1.45 -10.56 10.93
C LEU A 32 2.64 -10.01 11.73
N SER A 33 2.53 -8.82 12.34
CA SER A 33 3.56 -8.22 13.18
C SER A 33 3.16 -8.21 14.66
N TYR A 34 2.48 -9.27 15.12
CA TYR A 34 1.94 -9.42 16.47
C TYR A 34 2.98 -9.61 17.60
N ALA A 35 4.16 -10.14 17.27
CA ALA A 35 5.27 -10.43 18.18
C ALA A 35 6.58 -10.60 17.39
N ALA A 36 7.73 -10.69 18.06
CA ALA A 36 9.05 -10.82 17.44
C ALA A 36 9.10 -11.91 16.36
N GLU A 37 8.45 -13.04 16.57
CA GLU A 37 8.42 -14.15 15.61
C GLU A 37 7.82 -13.72 14.27
N GLY A 38 6.76 -12.90 14.30
CA GLY A 38 6.15 -12.33 13.10
C GLY A 38 7.08 -11.35 12.38
N LEU A 39 7.73 -10.46 13.15
CA LEU A 39 8.71 -9.51 12.61
C LEU A 39 9.88 -10.22 11.93
N ILE A 40 10.46 -11.20 12.62
CA ILE A 40 11.59 -12.01 12.14
C ILE A 40 11.20 -12.81 10.90
N ARG A 41 10.00 -13.42 10.89
CA ARG A 41 9.54 -14.20 9.75
C ARG A 41 9.38 -13.32 8.50
N ALA A 42 8.81 -12.13 8.64
CA ALA A 42 8.67 -11.20 7.52
C ALA A 42 10.01 -10.68 6.99
N HIS A 43 10.94 -10.33 7.90
CA HIS A 43 12.30 -9.95 7.52
C HIS A 43 13.02 -11.09 6.76
N ARG A 44 12.94 -12.33 7.27
CA ARG A 44 13.53 -13.50 6.60
C ARG A 44 12.92 -13.79 5.23
N ALA A 45 11.65 -13.44 5.03
CA ALA A 45 10.95 -13.55 3.75
C ALA A 45 11.30 -12.43 2.76
N GLY A 46 12.09 -11.43 3.17
CA GLY A 46 12.61 -10.38 2.32
C GLY A 46 12.04 -8.99 2.56
N ALA A 47 11.30 -8.75 3.66
CA ALA A 47 10.83 -7.40 4.01
C ALA A 47 12.02 -6.49 4.37
N GLY A 48 12.09 -5.33 3.74
CA GLY A 48 13.08 -4.29 4.01
C GLY A 48 13.00 -3.76 5.43
N ALA A 49 11.77 -3.48 5.89
CA ALA A 49 11.46 -3.14 7.27
C ALA A 49 10.15 -3.80 7.69
N VAL A 50 9.91 -3.88 9.00
CA VAL A 50 8.66 -4.37 9.57
C VAL A 50 8.14 -3.37 10.60
N VAL A 51 6.85 -3.03 10.46
CA VAL A 51 6.16 -2.16 11.40
C VAL A 51 5.50 -3.03 12.48
N THR A 52 5.79 -2.76 13.76
CA THR A 52 5.15 -3.48 14.88
C THR A 52 3.63 -3.35 14.82
N LYS A 53 2.88 -4.32 15.37
CA LYS A 53 1.48 -4.07 15.69
C LYS A 53 1.41 -2.85 16.62
N THR A 54 0.51 -1.90 16.34
CA THR A 54 0.47 -0.62 17.07
C THR A 54 0.44 -0.82 18.58
N ILE A 55 1.42 -0.26 19.27
CA ILE A 55 1.61 -0.39 20.72
C ILE A 55 0.81 0.72 21.40
N ARG A 56 0.05 0.37 22.44
CA ARG A 56 -0.69 1.32 23.28
C ARG A 56 -0.49 0.99 24.76
N LEU A 57 -0.88 1.93 25.63
CA LEU A 57 -0.76 1.77 27.09
C LEU A 57 -1.61 0.62 27.65
N ARG A 58 -2.71 0.26 26.96
CA ARG A 58 -3.58 -0.85 27.33
C ARG A 58 -3.61 -1.84 26.20
N ALA A 59 -3.47 -3.13 26.51
CA ALA A 59 -3.67 -4.21 25.56
C ALA A 59 -5.08 -4.14 24.95
N ALA A 60 -5.17 -4.41 23.66
CA ALA A 60 -6.44 -4.54 22.97
C ALA A 60 -7.23 -5.76 23.45
N VAL A 61 -8.55 -5.64 23.42
CA VAL A 61 -9.47 -6.77 23.45
C VAL A 61 -10.20 -6.80 22.12
N ASN A 62 -9.82 -7.72 21.25
CA ASN A 62 -10.41 -7.87 19.92
C ASN A 62 -11.76 -8.59 20.02
N PRO A 63 -12.79 -8.16 19.26
CA PRO A 63 -13.97 -8.99 19.07
C PRO A 63 -13.56 -10.30 18.38
N VAL A 64 -14.30 -11.39 18.56
CA VAL A 64 -14.11 -12.59 17.72
C VAL A 64 -14.64 -12.32 16.31
N HIS A 65 -14.24 -13.12 15.31
CA HIS A 65 -14.64 -12.89 13.91
C HIS A 65 -14.36 -11.45 13.42
N HIS A 66 -13.17 -10.94 13.73
CA HIS A 66 -12.79 -9.55 13.47
C HIS A 66 -11.98 -9.33 12.19
N ILE A 67 -11.76 -10.37 11.38
CA ILE A 67 -11.14 -10.29 10.06
C ILE A 67 -11.89 -11.26 9.12
N SER A 68 -12.22 -10.83 7.91
CA SER A 68 -12.82 -11.68 6.87
C SER A 68 -12.38 -11.23 5.49
N ALA A 69 -12.30 -12.16 4.53
CA ALA A 69 -12.11 -11.83 3.12
C ALA A 69 -13.36 -11.18 2.54
N VAL A 70 -13.20 -10.09 1.77
CA VAL A 70 -14.30 -9.47 1.00
C VAL A 70 -14.36 -10.07 -0.40
N ASP A 71 -13.20 -10.29 -1.00
CA ASP A 71 -12.99 -10.93 -2.29
C ASP A 71 -11.69 -11.75 -2.25
N ARG A 72 -11.11 -12.09 -3.40
CA ARG A 72 -9.88 -12.88 -3.51
C ARG A 72 -8.66 -12.21 -2.86
N ASP A 73 -8.55 -10.90 -2.95
CA ASP A 73 -7.34 -10.14 -2.60
C ASP A 73 -7.63 -8.93 -1.66
N SER A 74 -8.85 -8.86 -1.11
CA SER A 74 -9.29 -7.81 -0.17
C SER A 74 -9.85 -8.40 1.14
N LEU A 75 -9.66 -7.66 2.24
CA LEU A 75 -10.10 -8.02 3.58
C LEU A 75 -10.98 -6.90 4.16
N ILE A 76 -11.87 -7.27 5.09
CA ILE A 76 -12.53 -6.37 6.02
C ILE A 76 -12.12 -6.76 7.44
N ASN A 77 -11.85 -5.80 8.30
CA ASN A 77 -11.46 -6.08 9.68
C ASN A 77 -12.02 -5.08 10.70
N CYS A 78 -12.24 -5.52 11.92
CA CYS A 78 -12.44 -4.66 13.10
C CYS A 78 -11.42 -5.01 14.19
N GLU A 79 -10.22 -5.44 13.78
CA GLU A 79 -9.10 -5.64 14.68
C GLU A 79 -8.67 -4.32 15.29
N LYS A 80 -8.25 -4.36 16.55
CA LYS A 80 -7.70 -3.20 17.25
C LYS A 80 -6.17 -3.21 17.13
N TRP A 81 -5.52 -2.49 18.04
CA TRP A 81 -4.07 -2.43 18.19
C TRP A 81 -3.52 -3.71 18.86
N ALA A 82 -2.25 -3.72 19.29
CA ALA A 82 -1.64 -4.88 19.94
C ALA A 82 -2.42 -5.33 21.19
N ASP A 83 -2.64 -6.63 21.31
CA ASP A 83 -3.31 -7.31 22.44
C ASP A 83 -2.33 -7.75 23.54
N SER A 84 -1.08 -7.30 23.45
CA SER A 84 -0.06 -7.42 24.49
C SER A 84 0.18 -6.10 25.21
N LYS A 85 0.77 -6.18 26.42
CA LYS A 85 1.18 -5.01 27.20
C LYS A 85 2.38 -4.33 26.54
N PRO A 86 2.53 -3.00 26.67
CA PRO A 86 3.65 -2.26 26.08
C PRO A 86 5.01 -2.77 26.58
N ASP A 87 5.14 -3.11 27.87
CA ASP A 87 6.40 -3.59 28.46
C ASP A 87 6.95 -4.83 27.73
N LEU A 88 6.09 -5.72 27.24
CA LEU A 88 6.50 -6.88 26.46
C LEU A 88 7.24 -6.49 25.17
N TRP A 89 6.80 -5.40 24.53
CA TRP A 89 7.44 -4.90 23.32
C TRP A 89 8.84 -4.35 23.60
N PHE A 90 9.01 -3.70 24.75
CA PHE A 90 10.27 -3.08 25.13
C PHE A 90 11.28 -4.10 25.65
N GLU A 91 10.81 -5.06 26.44
CA GLU A 91 11.65 -6.05 27.11
C GLU A 91 11.98 -7.26 26.22
N ARG A 92 11.11 -7.58 25.25
CA ARG A 92 11.25 -8.79 24.43
C ARG A 92 11.09 -8.57 22.94
N GLU A 93 9.95 -8.04 22.49
CA GLU A 93 9.59 -8.17 21.07
C GLU A 93 10.52 -7.38 20.14
N ILE A 94 10.78 -6.11 20.48
CA ILE A 94 11.68 -5.27 19.69
C ILE A 94 13.13 -5.76 19.85
N PRO A 95 13.68 -5.99 21.06
CA PRO A 95 15.05 -6.47 21.21
C PRO A 95 15.32 -7.78 20.46
N MET A 96 14.43 -8.77 20.58
CA MET A 96 14.58 -10.06 19.90
C MET A 96 14.53 -9.92 18.37
N ALA A 97 13.67 -9.04 17.83
CA ALA A 97 13.66 -8.75 16.40
C ALA A 97 14.95 -8.04 15.95
N LYS A 98 15.48 -7.11 16.76
CA LYS A 98 16.74 -6.41 16.49
C LYS A 98 17.95 -7.35 16.50
N GLU A 99 18.03 -8.27 17.45
CA GLU A 99 19.06 -9.32 17.50
C GLU A 99 19.06 -10.20 16.24
N ALA A 100 17.89 -10.40 15.64
CA ALA A 100 17.72 -11.13 14.40
C ALA A 100 17.99 -10.29 13.12
N GLY A 101 18.39 -9.02 13.25
CA GLY A 101 18.75 -8.13 12.14
C GLY A 101 17.57 -7.39 11.50
N VAL A 102 16.38 -7.41 12.12
CA VAL A 102 15.20 -6.73 11.58
C VAL A 102 15.37 -5.21 11.67
N VAL A 103 14.98 -4.49 10.61
CA VAL A 103 14.70 -3.04 10.68
C VAL A 103 13.28 -2.86 11.19
N VAL A 104 13.14 -2.34 12.41
CA VAL A 104 11.88 -2.26 13.16
C VAL A 104 11.39 -0.82 13.19
N ILE A 105 10.18 -0.62 12.68
CA ILE A 105 9.44 0.65 12.83
C ILE A 105 8.41 0.43 13.93
N ALA A 106 8.57 1.09 15.08
CA ALA A 106 7.65 0.96 16.20
C ALA A 106 6.40 1.83 15.96
N SER A 107 5.27 1.18 15.70
CA SER A 107 3.98 1.87 15.55
C SER A 107 3.38 2.17 16.93
N VAL A 108 3.06 3.43 17.20
CA VAL A 108 2.46 3.91 18.45
C VAL A 108 1.37 4.93 18.18
N GLY A 109 0.40 5.06 19.08
CA GLY A 109 -0.45 6.26 19.07
C GLY A 109 -1.89 6.10 19.54
N HIS A 110 -2.78 6.78 18.80
CA HIS A 110 -4.17 7.19 19.06
C HIS A 110 -4.34 8.45 19.90
N THR A 111 -3.41 8.76 20.80
CA THR A 111 -3.44 10.00 21.59
C THR A 111 -2.04 10.57 21.79
N ARG A 112 -1.96 11.88 22.03
CA ARG A 112 -0.72 12.58 22.38
C ARG A 112 -0.05 11.98 23.62
N GLU A 113 -0.83 11.69 24.68
CA GLU A 113 -0.30 11.16 25.93
C GLU A 113 0.31 9.77 25.73
N GLU A 114 -0.38 8.89 25.00
CA GLU A 114 0.13 7.55 24.71
C GLU A 114 1.42 7.60 23.91
N ALA A 115 1.46 8.41 22.85
CA ALA A 115 2.66 8.58 22.04
C ALA A 115 3.84 9.05 22.90
N ALA A 116 3.67 10.13 23.67
CA ALA A 116 4.73 10.68 24.52
C ALA A 116 5.27 9.69 25.57
N ARG A 117 4.41 8.80 26.08
CA ARG A 117 4.79 7.81 27.10
C ARG A 117 5.49 6.57 26.54
N LEU A 118 5.22 6.21 25.28
CA LEU A 118 5.69 4.94 24.71
C LEU A 118 6.96 5.08 23.86
N VAL A 119 7.19 6.24 23.23
CA VAL A 119 8.26 6.40 22.24
C VAL A 119 9.68 6.20 22.80
N LYS A 120 9.93 6.62 24.05
CA LYS A 120 11.24 6.40 24.68
C LYS A 120 11.52 4.93 24.90
N GLY A 121 10.53 4.17 25.41
CA GLY A 121 10.66 2.72 25.55
C GLY A 121 10.89 2.01 24.21
N CYS A 122 10.21 2.45 23.13
CA CYS A 122 10.47 1.93 21.79
C CYS A 122 11.90 2.19 21.32
N ALA A 123 12.41 3.40 21.55
CA ALA A 123 13.75 3.80 21.15
C ALA A 123 14.84 3.08 21.96
N GLU A 124 14.68 3.00 23.29
CA GLU A 124 15.58 2.28 24.19
C GLU A 124 15.60 0.77 23.90
N ALA A 125 14.48 0.20 23.47
CA ALA A 125 14.38 -1.19 23.03
C ALA A 125 15.05 -1.46 21.66
N GLY A 126 15.46 -0.41 20.94
CA GLY A 126 16.24 -0.50 19.71
C GLY A 126 15.46 -0.35 18.40
N ALA A 127 14.25 0.22 18.43
CA ALA A 127 13.53 0.55 17.19
C ALA A 127 14.36 1.53 16.31
N ASP A 128 14.25 1.40 14.98
CA ASP A 128 14.98 2.25 14.03
C ASP A 128 14.20 3.51 13.65
N ALA A 129 12.87 3.46 13.75
CA ALA A 129 11.98 4.60 13.52
C ALA A 129 10.68 4.45 14.34
N ILE A 130 9.96 5.54 14.50
CA ILE A 130 8.64 5.60 15.12
C ILE A 130 7.59 5.87 14.05
N GLU A 131 6.50 5.10 14.02
CA GLU A 131 5.31 5.43 13.23
C GLU A 131 4.18 5.91 14.16
N LEU A 132 3.72 7.14 13.96
CA LEU A 132 2.60 7.72 14.68
C LEU A 132 1.29 7.42 13.95
N VAL A 133 0.36 6.77 14.64
CA VAL A 133 -0.96 6.42 14.09
C VAL A 133 -2.06 7.14 14.86
N SER A 134 -2.96 7.79 14.13
CA SER A 134 -4.19 8.35 14.65
C SER A 134 -5.33 8.07 13.68
N TYR A 135 -6.54 7.86 14.20
CA TYR A 135 -7.76 7.85 13.38
C TYR A 135 -8.37 9.24 13.24
N ARG A 136 -7.84 10.21 13.99
CA ARG A 136 -8.31 11.58 14.07
C ARG A 136 -7.27 12.53 13.52
N GLU A 137 -7.69 13.29 12.50
CA GLU A 137 -6.91 14.33 11.85
C GLU A 137 -6.38 15.37 12.86
N ASP A 138 -7.21 15.81 13.81
CA ASP A 138 -6.88 16.83 14.80
C ASP A 138 -5.90 16.37 15.90
N VAL A 139 -5.56 15.08 15.94
CA VAL A 139 -4.69 14.49 16.98
C VAL A 139 -3.28 14.20 16.47
N LEU A 140 -3.11 13.94 15.16
CA LEU A 140 -1.82 13.51 14.61
C LEU A 140 -0.74 14.59 14.75
N LEU A 141 -1.03 15.85 14.43
CA LEU A 141 -0.06 16.95 14.54
C LEU A 141 0.36 17.21 16.00
N PRO A 142 -0.56 17.29 16.98
CA PRO A 142 -0.17 17.35 18.40
C PRO A 142 0.68 16.15 18.87
N MET A 143 0.44 14.95 18.34
CA MET A 143 1.28 13.78 18.64
C MET A 143 2.69 13.97 18.09
N LEU A 144 2.82 14.37 16.82
CA LEU A 144 4.12 14.61 16.18
C LEU A 144 4.97 15.60 16.98
N LYS A 145 4.40 16.77 17.30
CA LYS A 145 5.07 17.80 18.11
C LYS A 145 5.55 17.26 19.46
N ALA A 146 4.70 16.50 20.14
CA ALA A 146 5.06 15.95 21.44
C ALA A 146 6.16 14.88 21.37
N VAL A 147 6.30 14.17 20.25
CA VAL A 147 7.26 13.07 20.10
C VAL A 147 8.61 13.54 19.57
N LYS A 148 8.65 14.54 18.68
CA LYS A 148 9.92 15.05 18.11
C LYS A 148 10.92 15.52 19.16
N ASP A 149 10.45 16.02 20.29
CA ASP A 149 11.32 16.46 21.41
C ASP A 149 11.77 15.30 22.33
N LEU A 150 11.24 14.09 22.16
CA LEU A 150 11.46 12.97 23.07
C LEU A 150 12.39 11.90 22.51
N VAL A 151 12.55 11.82 21.19
CA VAL A 151 13.38 10.83 20.50
C VAL A 151 14.12 11.46 19.32
N SER A 152 15.32 10.97 19.04
CA SER A 152 16.11 11.35 17.85
C SER A 152 15.85 10.45 16.64
N LEU A 153 15.07 9.38 16.81
CA LEU A 153 14.69 8.48 15.72
C LEU A 153 13.81 9.20 14.69
N PRO A 154 13.86 8.79 13.41
CA PRO A 154 12.91 9.26 12.41
C PRO A 154 11.46 8.99 12.85
N VAL A 155 10.61 10.00 12.67
CA VAL A 155 9.18 9.94 13.00
C VAL A 155 8.35 9.98 11.72
N ILE A 156 7.67 8.88 11.45
CA ILE A 156 6.77 8.66 10.31
C ILE A 156 5.35 8.98 10.75
N CYS A 157 4.61 9.79 9.99
CA CYS A 157 3.20 10.05 10.25
C CYS A 157 2.31 9.17 9.35
N LYS A 158 1.51 8.27 9.95
CA LYS A 158 0.56 7.43 9.22
C LYS A 158 -0.78 8.13 9.04
N LEU A 159 -1.19 8.28 7.79
CA LEU A 159 -2.40 9.00 7.41
C LEU A 159 -3.59 8.06 7.26
N SER A 160 -4.78 8.55 7.60
CA SER A 160 -6.03 7.86 7.28
C SER A 160 -6.64 8.42 6.00
N GLY A 161 -7.01 7.53 5.07
CA GLY A 161 -7.79 7.93 3.88
C GLY A 161 -9.23 8.35 4.19
N ASN A 162 -9.68 8.19 5.44
CA ASN A 162 -11.03 8.57 5.88
C ASN A 162 -11.11 10.03 6.35
N TRP A 163 -9.99 10.77 6.34
CA TRP A 163 -9.96 12.18 6.69
C TRP A 163 -10.51 13.06 5.57
N ARG A 164 -10.89 14.29 5.93
CA ARG A 164 -11.41 15.25 4.96
C ARG A 164 -10.32 15.68 3.97
N ASP A 165 -9.11 15.88 4.46
CA ASP A 165 -7.97 16.30 3.64
C ASP A 165 -6.67 15.57 4.08
N PRO A 166 -6.52 14.28 3.74
CA PRO A 166 -5.31 13.53 4.11
C PRO A 166 -4.05 14.13 3.49
N VAL A 167 -4.15 14.73 2.29
CA VAL A 167 -3.00 15.31 1.60
C VAL A 167 -2.54 16.59 2.29
N GLY A 168 -3.45 17.51 2.61
CA GLY A 168 -3.10 18.72 3.35
C GLY A 168 -2.50 18.43 4.73
N ILE A 169 -2.97 17.38 5.39
CA ILE A 169 -2.39 16.94 6.67
C ILE A 169 -1.00 16.34 6.50
N ALA A 170 -0.76 15.59 5.43
CA ALA A 170 0.58 15.10 5.09
C ALA A 170 1.60 16.26 5.02
N LEU A 171 1.24 17.34 4.33
CA LEU A 171 2.10 18.51 4.18
C LEU A 171 2.36 19.20 5.51
N LYS A 172 1.32 19.39 6.33
CA LYS A 172 1.48 19.97 7.67
C LYS A 172 2.37 19.09 8.55
N CYS A 173 2.27 17.76 8.44
CA CYS A 173 3.17 16.86 9.17
C CYS A 173 4.62 17.07 8.74
N LEU A 174 4.90 17.21 7.43
CA LEU A 174 6.24 17.49 6.92
C LEU A 174 6.75 18.88 7.38
N GLU A 175 5.91 19.91 7.31
CA GLU A 175 6.22 21.28 7.79
C GLU A 175 6.57 21.30 9.28
N GLU A 176 5.91 20.44 10.08
CA GLU A 176 6.12 20.29 11.52
C GLU A 176 7.22 19.26 11.87
N GLY A 177 8.00 18.82 10.87
CA GLY A 177 9.22 18.02 11.07
C GLY A 177 9.03 16.51 11.09
N ALA A 178 7.94 15.98 10.54
CA ALA A 178 7.86 14.54 10.24
C ALA A 178 8.95 14.16 9.23
N ASP A 179 9.67 13.08 9.50
CA ASP A 179 10.77 12.60 8.65
C ASP A 179 10.26 11.82 7.43
N ALA A 180 9.01 11.36 7.51
CA ALA A 180 8.34 10.58 6.47
C ALA A 180 6.82 10.56 6.65
N ILE A 181 6.14 10.18 5.57
CA ILE A 181 4.70 9.93 5.54
C ILE A 181 4.45 8.46 5.19
N SER A 182 3.51 7.82 5.88
CA SER A 182 2.94 6.54 5.44
C SER A 182 1.47 6.70 5.10
N ALA A 183 1.10 6.39 3.85
CA ALA A 183 -0.23 6.66 3.33
C ALA A 183 -0.74 5.45 2.55
N ILE A 184 -1.87 4.82 2.87
CA ILE A 184 -2.84 5.16 3.91
C ILE A 184 -3.23 3.95 4.77
N ASP A 185 -3.85 4.23 5.92
CA ASP A 185 -4.59 3.23 6.68
C ASP A 185 -5.85 2.74 5.94
N SER A 186 -6.45 1.66 6.44
CA SER A 186 -7.66 1.03 5.93
C SER A 186 -8.87 1.99 5.82
N LEU A 187 -9.74 1.72 4.83
CA LEU A 187 -10.89 2.58 4.50
C LEU A 187 -12.18 2.07 5.13
N GLY A 188 -13.03 2.96 5.62
CA GLY A 188 -14.31 2.55 6.19
C GLY A 188 -15.08 3.69 6.87
N PRO A 189 -16.16 3.34 7.60
CA PRO A 189 -16.65 1.99 7.86
C PRO A 189 -17.16 1.28 6.59
N ALA A 190 -17.01 -0.05 6.55
CA ALA A 190 -17.47 -0.96 5.51
C ALA A 190 -18.33 -2.07 6.13
N LEU A 191 -19.15 -2.73 5.30
CA LEU A 191 -20.08 -3.77 5.74
C LEU A 191 -19.96 -5.00 4.84
N LYS A 192 -19.94 -6.18 5.47
CA LYS A 192 -20.15 -7.48 4.83
C LYS A 192 -21.25 -8.21 5.57
N ILE A 193 -22.22 -8.78 4.84
CA ILE A 193 -23.31 -9.57 5.41
C ILE A 193 -23.01 -11.06 5.25
N ASP A 194 -23.13 -11.79 6.34
CA ASP A 194 -23.26 -13.25 6.33
C ASP A 194 -24.69 -13.60 5.92
N ILE A 195 -24.85 -14.00 4.65
CA ILE A 195 -26.16 -14.30 4.06
C ILE A 195 -26.80 -15.58 4.60
N ALA A 196 -25.99 -16.51 5.14
CA ALA A 196 -26.51 -17.75 5.70
C ALA A 196 -27.22 -17.51 7.04
N HIS A 197 -26.80 -16.48 7.78
CA HIS A 197 -27.32 -16.15 9.10
C HIS A 197 -28.01 -14.76 9.16
N ALA A 198 -28.12 -14.07 8.02
CA ALA A 198 -28.72 -12.73 7.91
C ALA A 198 -28.18 -11.71 8.94
N ARG A 199 -26.85 -11.63 9.10
CA ARG A 199 -26.19 -10.74 10.08
C ARG A 199 -24.90 -10.12 9.55
N PRO A 200 -24.36 -9.05 10.16
CA PRO A 200 -23.02 -8.58 9.84
C PRO A 200 -21.96 -9.69 10.06
N ALA A 201 -21.00 -9.77 9.15
CA ALA A 201 -19.89 -10.72 9.25
C ALA A 201 -18.88 -10.34 10.33
N MET A 202 -18.76 -9.05 10.67
CA MET A 202 -17.90 -8.55 11.74
C MET A 202 -18.66 -8.51 13.06
N PHE A 203 -18.05 -8.94 14.16
CA PHE A 203 -18.67 -8.87 15.50
C PHE A 203 -18.20 -7.63 16.28
N SER A 204 -17.85 -6.57 15.56
CA SER A 204 -17.76 -5.23 16.16
C SER A 204 -19.12 -4.80 16.71
N ARG A 205 -19.12 -3.82 17.62
CA ARG A 205 -20.31 -3.33 18.30
C ARG A 205 -21.44 -2.90 17.34
N ASP A 206 -21.07 -2.36 16.17
CA ASP A 206 -21.98 -1.86 15.13
C ASP A 206 -22.01 -2.75 13.88
N GLY A 207 -21.29 -3.88 13.88
CA GLY A 207 -21.21 -4.80 12.74
C GLY A 207 -20.33 -4.32 11.58
N TYR A 208 -19.66 -3.17 11.71
CA TYR A 208 -18.80 -2.61 10.66
C TYR A 208 -17.33 -3.03 10.80
N GLY A 209 -16.59 -2.93 9.71
CA GLY A 209 -15.14 -3.06 9.68
C GLY A 209 -14.49 -2.07 8.73
N TRP A 210 -13.19 -2.22 8.53
CA TRP A 210 -12.36 -1.38 7.66
C TRP A 210 -11.77 -2.25 6.55
N LEU A 211 -11.98 -1.80 5.32
CA LEU A 211 -11.55 -2.42 4.08
C LEU A 211 -10.05 -2.22 3.88
N SER A 212 -9.36 -3.32 3.55
CA SER A 212 -7.97 -3.33 3.09
C SER A 212 -7.81 -4.28 1.90
N GLY A 213 -6.64 -4.24 1.26
CA GLY A 213 -6.34 -5.06 0.08
C GLY A 213 -6.77 -4.40 -1.24
N ALA A 214 -6.87 -5.19 -2.32
CA ALA A 214 -6.94 -4.68 -3.69
C ALA A 214 -8.04 -3.63 -3.91
N ALA A 215 -9.19 -3.80 -3.26
CA ALA A 215 -10.36 -2.93 -3.42
C ALA A 215 -10.11 -1.46 -3.05
N MET A 216 -9.18 -1.16 -2.14
CA MET A 216 -8.87 0.23 -1.76
C MET A 216 -7.75 0.86 -2.59
N ARG A 217 -7.03 0.09 -3.44
CA ARG A 217 -5.80 0.55 -4.09
C ARG A 217 -5.98 1.82 -4.92
N PRO A 218 -7.00 1.97 -5.79
CA PRO A 218 -7.10 3.18 -6.62
C PRO A 218 -7.22 4.47 -5.79
N LEU A 219 -7.90 4.41 -4.64
CA LEU A 219 -8.03 5.55 -3.72
C LEU A 219 -6.72 5.83 -2.99
N ALA A 220 -6.04 4.78 -2.51
CA ALA A 220 -4.75 4.90 -1.84
C ALA A 220 -3.66 5.43 -2.78
N LEU A 221 -3.58 4.92 -4.01
CA LEU A 221 -2.61 5.34 -5.03
C LEU A 221 -2.79 6.82 -5.40
N ARG A 222 -4.04 7.27 -5.56
CA ARG A 222 -4.34 8.71 -5.78
C ARG A 222 -3.79 9.59 -4.66
N ILE A 223 -4.06 9.25 -3.40
CA ILE A 223 -3.59 10.04 -2.24
C ILE A 223 -2.06 10.08 -2.22
N ASN A 224 -1.39 8.95 -2.46
CA ASN A 224 0.06 8.89 -2.51
C ASN A 224 0.65 9.74 -3.63
N ALA A 225 0.05 9.68 -4.83
CA ALA A 225 0.48 10.51 -5.95
C ALA A 225 0.33 12.01 -5.65
N GLU A 226 -0.77 12.42 -5.02
CA GLU A 226 -0.98 13.82 -4.62
C GLU A 226 0.02 14.28 -3.55
N ILE A 227 0.38 13.43 -2.59
CA ILE A 227 1.40 13.72 -1.58
C ILE A 227 2.79 13.85 -2.23
N ALA A 228 3.16 12.91 -3.10
CA ALA A 228 4.45 12.93 -3.80
C ALA A 228 4.59 14.15 -4.73
N ARG A 229 3.54 14.50 -5.50
CA ARG A 229 3.53 15.70 -6.37
C ARG A 229 3.71 17.01 -5.60
N LYS A 230 3.48 17.01 -4.29
CA LYS A 230 3.70 18.16 -3.40
C LYS A 230 5.04 18.12 -2.65
N GLY A 231 5.95 17.24 -3.05
CA GLY A 231 7.35 17.26 -2.60
C GLY A 231 7.67 16.38 -1.40
N CYS A 232 6.84 15.37 -1.09
CA CYS A 232 7.19 14.38 -0.08
C CYS A 232 8.25 13.41 -0.61
N ASP A 233 9.49 13.56 -0.15
CA ASP A 233 10.60 12.70 -0.57
C ASP A 233 10.56 11.32 0.12
N ASN A 234 10.37 11.26 1.44
CA ASN A 234 10.24 9.99 2.17
C ASN A 234 8.78 9.55 2.30
N LEU A 235 8.23 9.03 1.20
CA LEU A 235 6.88 8.47 1.15
C LEU A 235 6.89 6.94 1.22
N MET A 236 6.22 6.38 2.22
CA MET A 236 5.82 4.97 2.27
C MET A 236 4.41 4.79 1.69
N GLY A 237 4.33 4.28 0.48
CA GLY A 237 3.07 4.05 -0.23
C GLY A 237 2.42 2.73 0.15
N ILE A 238 1.22 2.78 0.72
CA ILE A 238 0.50 1.63 1.29
C ILE A 238 -0.95 1.62 0.80
N GLY A 239 -1.44 0.44 0.41
CA GLY A 239 -2.86 0.20 0.19
C GLY A 239 -3.13 -0.72 -0.99
N GLY A 240 -3.43 -1.99 -0.72
CA GLY A 240 -3.90 -2.91 -1.78
C GLY A 240 -2.84 -3.33 -2.79
N VAL A 241 -1.57 -3.35 -2.39
CA VAL A 241 -0.47 -3.98 -3.14
C VAL A 241 -0.61 -5.49 -3.05
N THR A 242 -0.78 -6.15 -4.20
CA THR A 242 -1.03 -7.60 -4.29
C THR A 242 -0.08 -8.34 -5.24
N LYS A 243 0.59 -7.61 -6.13
CA LYS A 243 1.52 -8.12 -7.15
C LYS A 243 2.56 -7.05 -7.52
N ALA A 244 3.54 -7.44 -8.34
CA ALA A 244 4.67 -6.60 -8.73
C ALA A 244 4.24 -5.30 -9.44
N GLU A 245 3.28 -5.38 -10.35
CA GLU A 245 2.77 -4.22 -11.09
C GLU A 245 2.21 -3.16 -10.13
N ASP A 246 1.51 -3.59 -9.08
CA ASP A 246 0.97 -2.68 -8.08
C ASP A 246 2.09 -1.97 -7.31
N ALA A 247 3.17 -2.69 -6.99
CA ALA A 247 4.32 -2.10 -6.31
C ALA A 247 5.04 -1.08 -7.20
N VAL A 248 5.19 -1.40 -8.48
CA VAL A 248 5.76 -0.49 -9.49
C VAL A 248 4.86 0.74 -9.68
N GLU A 249 3.53 0.61 -9.68
CA GLU A 249 2.60 1.76 -9.68
C GLU A 249 2.89 2.72 -8.52
N TYR A 250 3.08 2.20 -7.30
CA TYR A 250 3.43 3.01 -6.13
C TYR A 250 4.79 3.71 -6.26
N MET A 251 5.81 3.01 -6.76
CA MET A 251 7.12 3.60 -7.02
C MET A 251 7.01 4.70 -8.08
N MET A 252 6.33 4.45 -9.19
CA MET A 252 6.14 5.41 -10.28
C MET A 252 5.45 6.71 -9.83
N VAL A 253 4.55 6.65 -8.84
CA VAL A 253 3.93 7.84 -8.27
C VAL A 253 4.73 8.47 -7.12
N GLY A 254 5.96 8.00 -6.85
CA GLY A 254 6.92 8.64 -5.95
C GLY A 254 7.10 7.99 -4.58
N ALA A 255 6.51 6.80 -4.32
CA ALA A 255 6.80 6.10 -3.07
C ALA A 255 8.22 5.53 -3.08
N LYS A 256 9.04 5.86 -2.07
CA LYS A 256 10.37 5.28 -1.87
C LYS A 256 10.33 3.84 -1.40
N VAL A 257 9.32 3.52 -0.58
CA VAL A 257 9.06 2.18 -0.07
C VAL A 257 7.58 1.86 -0.19
N VAL A 258 7.26 0.58 -0.33
CA VAL A 258 5.92 0.07 -0.61
C VAL A 258 5.46 -0.80 0.55
N GLY A 259 4.42 -0.37 1.25
CA GLY A 259 3.81 -1.13 2.33
C GLY A 259 2.72 -2.09 1.85
N PHE A 260 2.66 -3.25 2.49
CA PHE A 260 1.66 -4.28 2.20
C PHE A 260 1.32 -5.05 3.49
N HIS A 261 0.14 -5.67 3.51
CA HIS A 261 -0.25 -6.56 4.62
C HIS A 261 -1.28 -7.60 4.21
N SER A 262 -2.41 -7.18 3.61
CA SER A 262 -3.55 -8.05 3.32
C SER A 262 -3.19 -9.24 2.44
N ILE A 263 -2.33 -9.04 1.44
CA ILE A 263 -1.91 -10.13 0.55
C ILE A 263 -1.06 -11.18 1.25
N ALA A 264 -0.23 -10.76 2.22
CA ALA A 264 0.58 -11.67 3.03
C ALA A 264 -0.27 -12.45 4.04
N LEU A 265 -1.38 -11.89 4.52
CA LEU A 265 -2.37 -12.64 5.29
C LEU A 265 -3.06 -13.70 4.44
N LEU A 266 -3.46 -13.35 3.22
CA LEU A 266 -4.22 -14.23 2.32
C LEU A 266 -3.35 -15.33 1.68
N LYS A 267 -2.08 -15.04 1.38
CA LYS A 267 -1.17 -15.95 0.63
C LYS A 267 0.01 -16.46 1.46
N GLY A 268 0.11 -16.05 2.73
CA GLY A 268 1.25 -16.33 3.60
C GLY A 268 2.35 -15.28 3.48
N VAL A 269 3.09 -15.07 4.57
CA VAL A 269 4.17 -14.06 4.64
C VAL A 269 5.33 -14.35 3.69
N ASP A 270 5.53 -15.61 3.29
CA ASP A 270 6.55 -15.99 2.31
C ASP A 270 6.23 -15.45 0.89
N TYR A 271 5.02 -14.93 0.67
CA TYR A 271 4.66 -14.21 -0.55
C TYR A 271 5.51 -12.96 -0.80
N ILE A 272 6.16 -12.41 0.24
CA ILE A 272 7.11 -11.30 0.13
C ILE A 272 8.26 -11.64 -0.82
N ALA A 273 8.81 -12.85 -0.71
CA ALA A 273 9.88 -13.31 -1.59
C ALA A 273 9.45 -13.32 -3.06
N LYS A 274 8.18 -13.66 -3.33
CA LYS A 274 7.59 -13.59 -4.66
C LYS A 274 7.43 -12.13 -5.13
N LEU A 275 6.93 -11.24 -4.27
CA LEU A 275 6.83 -9.81 -4.60
C LEU A 275 8.20 -9.21 -4.94
N CYS A 276 9.23 -9.47 -4.14
CA CYS A 276 10.60 -9.03 -4.41
C CYS A 276 11.06 -9.54 -5.78
N ARG A 277 11.07 -10.86 -6.01
CA ARG A 277 11.57 -11.44 -7.26
C ARG A 277 10.81 -10.91 -8.48
N ASP A 278 9.49 -10.91 -8.43
CA ASP A 278 8.66 -10.51 -9.58
C ASP A 278 8.81 -9.01 -9.88
N THR A 279 9.01 -8.18 -8.86
CA THR A 279 9.27 -6.73 -9.04
C THR A 279 10.62 -6.48 -9.66
N ALA A 280 11.68 -7.17 -9.22
CA ALA A 280 13.01 -7.07 -9.82
C ALA A 280 13.01 -7.45 -11.31
N ILE A 281 12.26 -8.51 -11.67
CA ILE A 281 12.08 -8.94 -13.07
C ILE A 281 11.29 -7.89 -13.86
N LEU A 282 10.18 -7.40 -13.31
CA LEU A 282 9.33 -6.44 -14.00
C LEU A 282 10.06 -5.12 -14.26
N LEU A 283 10.85 -4.62 -13.30
CA LEU A 283 11.66 -3.42 -13.50
C LEU A 283 12.65 -3.59 -14.66
N ALA A 284 13.34 -4.73 -14.73
CA ALA A 284 14.25 -5.04 -15.83
C ALA A 284 13.51 -5.13 -17.18
N GLN A 285 12.33 -5.75 -17.22
CA GLN A 285 11.50 -5.84 -18.42
C GLN A 285 11.00 -4.48 -18.91
N LEU A 286 10.73 -3.56 -17.99
CA LEU A 286 10.34 -2.18 -18.29
C LEU A 286 11.54 -1.29 -18.64
N GLY A 287 12.77 -1.81 -18.56
CA GLY A 287 13.99 -1.09 -18.93
C GLY A 287 14.59 -0.20 -17.83
N TYR A 288 14.14 -0.33 -16.57
CA TYR A 288 14.73 0.36 -15.44
C TYR A 288 15.97 -0.39 -14.93
N GLY A 289 17.06 0.34 -14.66
CA GLY A 289 18.31 -0.21 -14.10
C GLY A 289 18.40 -0.12 -12.57
N SER A 290 17.54 0.68 -11.93
CA SER A 290 17.56 0.93 -10.49
C SER A 290 16.18 1.35 -9.96
N LEU A 291 15.98 1.27 -8.63
CA LEU A 291 14.78 1.81 -7.99
C LEU A 291 14.66 3.33 -8.19
N GLN A 292 15.79 4.04 -8.22
CA GLN A 292 15.82 5.50 -8.37
C GLN A 292 15.25 5.97 -9.72
N GLU A 293 15.41 5.18 -10.79
CA GLU A 293 14.89 5.53 -12.12
C GLU A 293 13.37 5.35 -12.23
N VAL A 294 12.78 4.42 -11.47
CA VAL A 294 11.32 4.19 -11.48
C VAL A 294 10.60 5.10 -10.49
N ILE A 295 11.24 5.47 -9.38
CA ILE A 295 10.64 6.32 -8.35
C ILE A 295 10.27 7.68 -8.96
N GLY A 296 8.97 7.99 -8.99
CA GLY A 296 8.45 9.24 -9.53
C GLY A 296 8.38 9.31 -11.06
N ALA A 297 8.68 8.22 -11.79
CA ALA A 297 8.72 8.21 -13.26
C ALA A 297 7.38 8.58 -13.93
N ALA A 298 6.24 8.40 -13.23
CA ALA A 298 4.93 8.81 -13.75
C ALA A 298 4.59 10.28 -13.46
N LEU A 299 5.27 10.94 -12.51
CA LEU A 299 4.92 12.28 -12.05
C LEU A 299 4.92 13.34 -13.17
N PRO A 300 5.94 13.40 -14.07
CA PRO A 300 5.93 14.34 -15.19
C PRO A 300 4.84 14.06 -16.23
N ASN A 301 4.29 12.84 -16.24
CA ASN A 301 3.32 12.37 -17.22
C ASN A 301 1.86 12.60 -16.78
N PHE A 302 1.62 13.21 -15.61
CA PHE A 302 0.28 13.62 -15.22
C PHE A 302 -0.27 14.67 -16.20
N PRO A 303 -1.49 14.48 -16.72
CA PRO A 303 -2.07 15.42 -17.67
C PRO A 303 -2.28 16.78 -16.99
N GLN A 304 -1.92 17.85 -17.70
CA GLN A 304 -2.22 19.24 -17.30
C GLN A 304 -3.60 19.68 -17.81
N GLU A 305 -4.05 19.06 -18.89
CA GLU A 305 -5.30 19.37 -19.57
C GLU A 305 -6.03 18.07 -19.92
N GLU A 306 -7.34 18.17 -20.10
CA GLU A 306 -8.14 17.06 -20.63
C GLU A 306 -7.73 16.74 -22.06
N ARG A 307 -7.49 15.46 -22.35
CA ARG A 307 -7.22 15.01 -23.72
C ARG A 307 -8.54 14.76 -24.44
N LEU A 308 -8.90 15.68 -25.32
CA LEU A 308 -10.11 15.61 -26.13
C LEU A 308 -9.77 15.12 -27.53
N GLY A 309 -10.57 14.19 -28.06
CA GLY A 309 -10.40 13.69 -29.42
C GLY A 309 -11.09 12.36 -29.64
N ARG A 310 -11.01 11.85 -30.87
CA ARG A 310 -11.48 10.52 -31.21
C ARG A 310 -10.32 9.54 -31.19
N LEU A 311 -10.61 8.32 -30.76
CA LEU A 311 -9.67 7.20 -30.86
C LEU A 311 -9.86 6.48 -32.18
N GLU A 312 -8.78 6.34 -32.94
CA GLU A 312 -8.69 5.46 -34.10
C GLU A 312 -8.20 4.10 -33.65
N PHE A 313 -8.94 3.04 -33.98
CA PHE A 313 -8.66 1.70 -33.47
C PHE A 313 -8.04 0.82 -34.53
N HIS A 314 -7.01 0.08 -34.14
CA HIS A 314 -6.33 -0.90 -34.99
C HIS A 314 -6.29 -2.25 -34.29
N LEU A 315 -6.67 -3.32 -35.00
CA LEU A 315 -6.57 -4.68 -34.51
C LEU A 315 -5.24 -5.29 -34.97
N GLY A 316 -4.34 -5.53 -34.03
CA GLY A 316 -3.05 -6.18 -34.25
C GLY A 316 -3.15 -7.70 -34.39
N PRO A 317 -2.05 -8.35 -34.79
CA PRO A 317 -2.01 -9.79 -35.11
C PRO A 317 -2.24 -10.72 -33.91
N GLY A 318 -2.10 -10.22 -32.67
CA GLY A 318 -2.31 -11.00 -31.45
C GLY A 318 -3.79 -11.20 -31.06
N CYS A 319 -4.75 -10.89 -31.92
CA CYS A 319 -6.17 -11.02 -31.58
C CYS A 319 -6.57 -12.49 -31.48
N THR A 320 -7.17 -12.88 -30.35
CA THR A 320 -7.63 -14.25 -30.07
C THR A 320 -9.11 -14.49 -30.42
N ASN A 321 -9.77 -13.54 -31.09
CA ASN A 321 -11.20 -13.57 -31.40
C ASN A 321 -12.13 -13.81 -30.18
N CYS A 322 -11.72 -13.40 -28.97
CA CYS A 322 -12.53 -13.58 -27.75
C CYS A 322 -13.77 -12.67 -27.68
N ARG A 323 -13.91 -11.71 -28.60
CA ARG A 323 -15.02 -10.72 -28.70
C ARG A 323 -15.30 -9.88 -27.45
N ARG A 324 -14.42 -9.88 -26.43
CA ARG A 324 -14.60 -9.03 -25.23
C ARG A 324 -14.74 -7.56 -25.59
N CYS A 325 -13.89 -7.06 -26.51
CA CYS A 325 -13.90 -5.68 -26.98
C CYS A 325 -15.20 -5.26 -27.70
N VAL A 326 -15.99 -6.22 -28.19
CA VAL A 326 -17.35 -6.01 -28.72
C VAL A 326 -18.35 -6.06 -27.57
N THR A 327 -18.28 -7.10 -26.75
CA THR A 327 -19.20 -7.36 -25.63
C THR A 327 -19.26 -6.22 -24.63
N VAL A 328 -18.12 -5.61 -24.28
CA VAL A 328 -18.07 -4.53 -23.29
C VAL A 328 -18.46 -3.16 -23.86
N CYS A 329 -18.69 -3.03 -25.17
CA CYS A 329 -18.98 -1.73 -25.77
C CYS A 329 -20.43 -1.33 -25.46
N PRO A 330 -20.67 -0.33 -24.58
CA PRO A 330 -22.03 0.03 -24.19
C PRO A 330 -22.82 0.70 -25.32
N TYR A 331 -22.12 1.24 -26.32
CA TYR A 331 -22.69 1.92 -27.48
C TYR A 331 -22.92 1.00 -28.67
N GLN A 332 -22.56 -0.29 -28.55
CA GLN A 332 -22.63 -1.27 -29.64
C GLN A 332 -21.91 -0.81 -30.92
N ALA A 333 -20.90 0.05 -30.77
CA ALA A 333 -20.22 0.74 -31.87
C ALA A 333 -19.24 -0.15 -32.65
N ARG A 334 -19.21 -1.46 -32.41
CA ARG A 334 -18.09 -2.32 -32.85
C ARG A 334 -18.59 -3.70 -33.26
N THR A 335 -18.14 -4.18 -34.41
CA THR A 335 -18.33 -5.58 -34.83
C THR A 335 -16.97 -6.21 -35.12
N LEU A 336 -16.88 -7.53 -34.93
CA LEU A 336 -15.69 -8.32 -35.22
C LEU A 336 -16.06 -9.45 -36.18
N GLU A 337 -15.78 -9.25 -37.46
CA GLU A 337 -15.80 -10.24 -38.54
C GLU A 337 -14.35 -10.74 -38.72
N PHE A 338 -13.87 -11.55 -37.78
CA PHE A 338 -12.45 -11.87 -37.65
C PHE A 338 -11.79 -12.29 -38.99
N PRO A 339 -10.63 -11.72 -39.35
CA PRO A 339 -9.78 -10.84 -38.53
C PRO A 339 -10.14 -9.35 -38.62
N VAL A 340 -11.21 -8.98 -39.31
CA VAL A 340 -11.59 -7.58 -39.53
C VAL A 340 -12.47 -7.07 -38.40
N MET A 341 -12.05 -5.97 -37.80
CA MET A 341 -12.85 -5.24 -36.82
C MET A 341 -13.37 -3.96 -37.45
N LYS A 342 -14.69 -3.77 -37.39
CA LYS A 342 -15.33 -2.52 -37.84
C LYS A 342 -15.74 -1.73 -36.61
N VAL A 343 -15.50 -0.42 -36.64
CA VAL A 343 -15.92 0.52 -35.61
C VAL A 343 -16.81 1.56 -36.28
N ASP A 344 -18.04 1.65 -35.83
CA ASP A 344 -18.96 2.73 -36.17
C ASP A 344 -18.50 3.99 -35.43
N GLN A 345 -18.00 4.96 -36.18
CA GLN A 345 -17.44 6.18 -35.62
C GLN A 345 -18.52 7.12 -35.08
N ASP A 346 -19.77 7.02 -35.55
CA ASP A 346 -20.86 7.87 -35.08
C ASP A 346 -21.41 7.38 -33.74
N LEU A 347 -21.34 6.07 -33.48
CA LEU A 347 -21.70 5.46 -32.20
C LEU A 347 -20.55 5.46 -31.19
N CYS A 348 -19.30 5.37 -31.66
CA CYS A 348 -18.15 5.32 -30.75
C CYS A 348 -18.03 6.60 -29.92
N ARG A 349 -17.71 6.44 -28.62
CA ARG A 349 -17.45 7.55 -27.68
C ARG A 349 -16.01 7.56 -27.15
N SER A 350 -15.12 6.79 -27.77
CA SER A 350 -13.68 6.79 -27.45
C SER A 350 -13.33 6.60 -25.96
N CYS A 351 -14.19 5.91 -25.20
CA CYS A 351 -14.01 5.69 -23.76
C CYS A 351 -12.84 4.76 -23.38
N GLY A 352 -12.22 4.09 -24.34
CA GLY A 352 -11.04 3.23 -24.12
C GLY A 352 -11.30 1.90 -23.41
N LEU A 353 -12.49 1.62 -22.86
CA LEU A 353 -12.77 0.39 -22.12
C LEU A 353 -12.40 -0.88 -22.92
N CYS A 354 -12.71 -0.90 -24.21
CA CYS A 354 -12.38 -2.03 -25.10
C CYS A 354 -10.88 -2.33 -25.20
N LEU A 355 -10.02 -1.31 -25.09
CA LEU A 355 -8.55 -1.46 -25.04
C LEU A 355 -8.16 -2.14 -23.73
N SER A 356 -8.63 -1.59 -22.60
CA SER A 356 -8.27 -2.07 -21.26
C SER A 356 -8.70 -3.52 -20.97
N VAL A 357 -9.78 -4.00 -21.60
CA VAL A 357 -10.27 -5.38 -21.40
C VAL A 357 -9.71 -6.38 -22.42
N CYS A 358 -8.91 -5.94 -23.40
CA CYS A 358 -8.33 -6.81 -24.42
C CYS A 358 -7.25 -7.70 -23.77
N PRO A 359 -7.48 -9.02 -23.62
CA PRO A 359 -6.60 -9.87 -22.83
C PRO A 359 -5.22 -10.09 -23.46
N SER A 360 -5.12 -9.97 -24.79
CA SER A 360 -3.86 -10.10 -25.51
C SER A 360 -3.18 -8.76 -25.80
N GLY A 361 -3.81 -7.63 -25.44
CA GLY A 361 -3.33 -6.30 -25.80
C GLY A 361 -3.33 -6.01 -27.32
N ALA A 362 -3.92 -6.90 -28.14
CA ALA A 362 -3.88 -6.78 -29.59
C ALA A 362 -4.76 -5.66 -30.14
N LEU A 363 -5.72 -5.14 -29.36
CA LEU A 363 -6.47 -3.96 -29.75
C LEU A 363 -5.69 -2.71 -29.33
N LEU A 364 -5.30 -1.92 -30.33
CA LEU A 364 -4.55 -0.69 -30.16
C LEU A 364 -5.41 0.51 -30.56
N ALA A 365 -5.06 1.69 -30.07
CA ALA A 365 -5.63 2.93 -30.55
C ALA A 365 -4.64 4.09 -30.52
N THR A 366 -4.83 5.02 -31.43
CA THR A 366 -4.17 6.34 -31.47
C THR A 366 -5.22 7.42 -31.28
N LEU A 367 -4.81 8.57 -30.75
CA LEU A 367 -5.65 9.76 -30.79
C LEU A 367 -5.60 10.28 -32.23
N ALA A 368 -6.77 10.45 -32.84
CA ALA A 368 -6.89 11.15 -34.13
C ALA A 368 -6.46 12.60 -33.95
N ASP A 369 -5.75 13.14 -34.94
CA ASP A 369 -5.35 14.55 -34.99
C ASP A 369 -6.55 15.52 -35.04
#